data_AF-A0A2R6FTM4-F1
#
_entry.id   AF-A0A2R6FTM4-F1
#
_cell.length_a   1.000
_cell.length_b   1.000
_cell.length_c   1.000
_cell.angle_alpha   90.00
_cell.angle_beta   90.00
_cell.angle_gamma   90.00
#
_symmetry.space_group_name_H-M   'P 1'
#
loop_
_entity.id
_entity.type
_entity.pdbx_description
1 polymer ?
#
loop_
_entity_poly.entity_id
_entity_poly.type
_entity_poly.pdbx_seq_one_letter_code
_entity_poly.pdbx_strand_id
1 'polypeptide(L)'
;MDDNTPSTDPEAQKIHGIPLLTEPVQAVLNRRQQVDYAEERRDLLQWLINLGKDPEHGEGYSVNTIKPRSYRMDKFYRWVWKEYDGYTTEITP
;
A
#
# COMPACT_ATOMS: atom_id res chain seq x y z
N MET A 1 -16.22 21.35 -7.97
CA MET A 1 -17.16 20.54 -7.17
C MET A 1 -16.43 19.25 -7.00
N ASP A 2 -15.65 19.19 -5.93
CA ASP A 2 -14.55 18.25 -5.83
C ASP A 2 -15.09 16.99 -5.16
N ASP A 3 -15.32 15.99 -5.99
CA ASP A 3 -15.83 14.67 -5.63
C ASP A 3 -14.69 13.84 -5.01
N ASN A 4 -14.19 14.27 -3.85
CA ASN A 4 -13.23 13.50 -3.07
C ASN A 4 -13.73 13.29 -1.65
N THR A 5 -14.91 12.65 -1.53
CA THR A 5 -15.30 11.99 -0.29
C THR A 5 -14.58 10.63 -0.28
N PRO A 6 -13.68 10.34 0.66
CA PRO A 6 -13.09 9.00 0.74
C PRO A 6 -14.22 8.01 1.03
N SER A 7 -14.53 7.17 0.03
CA SER A 7 -15.55 6.14 0.09
C SER A 7 -15.40 5.34 1.39
N THR A 8 -16.45 5.32 2.20
CA THR A 8 -16.50 4.68 3.53
C THR A 8 -16.73 3.16 3.43
N ASP A 9 -16.51 2.58 2.25
CA ASP A 9 -16.70 1.15 2.00
C ASP A 9 -15.41 0.37 2.33
N PRO A 10 -15.42 -0.58 3.28
CA PRO A 10 -14.27 -1.43 3.57
C PRO A 10 -13.83 -2.33 2.39
N GLU A 11 -14.67 -2.51 1.36
CA GLU A 11 -14.29 -3.15 0.09
C GLU A 11 -13.55 -2.18 -0.87
N ALA A 12 -13.73 -0.86 -0.73
CA ALA A 12 -13.16 0.16 -1.63
C ALA A 12 -11.65 0.38 -1.47
N GLN A 13 -10.99 -0.33 -0.55
CA GLN A 13 -9.55 -0.26 -0.35
C GLN A 13 -8.87 -1.62 -0.55
N LYS A 14 -9.27 -2.37 -1.59
CA LYS A 14 -8.55 -3.58 -2.00
C LYS A 14 -8.18 -3.52 -3.47
N ILE A 15 -7.00 -4.03 -3.82
CA ILE A 15 -6.55 -4.25 -5.19
C ILE A 15 -6.40 -5.75 -5.40
N HIS A 16 -7.20 -6.34 -6.30
CA HIS A 16 -7.21 -7.79 -6.55
C HIS A 16 -7.33 -8.64 -5.26
N GLY A 17 -8.13 -8.19 -4.29
CA GLY A 17 -8.31 -8.85 -2.99
C GLY A 17 -7.17 -8.67 -1.99
N ILE A 18 -6.21 -7.78 -2.29
CA ILE A 18 -5.14 -7.35 -1.39
C ILE A 18 -5.60 -6.05 -0.72
N PRO A 19 -5.76 -6.00 0.62
CA PRO A 19 -6.13 -4.77 1.31
C PRO A 19 -5.03 -3.71 1.14
N LEU A 20 -5.38 -2.44 0.99
CA LEU A 20 -4.46 -1.29 0.99
C LEU A 20 -4.08 -0.90 2.42
N LEU A 21 -5.01 -0.96 3.36
CA LEU A 21 -4.76 -0.76 4.79
C LEU A 21 -5.01 -2.04 5.57
N THR A 22 -3.97 -2.63 6.15
CA THR A 22 -4.14 -3.72 7.10
C THR A 22 -4.53 -3.19 8.48
N GLU A 23 -5.24 -4.00 9.28
CA GLU A 23 -5.64 -3.61 10.64
C GLU A 23 -4.47 -3.10 11.50
N PRO A 24 -3.27 -3.72 11.47
CA PRO A 24 -2.16 -3.20 12.26
C PRO A 24 -1.61 -1.86 11.76
N VAL A 25 -1.82 -1.49 10.49
CA VAL A 25 -1.50 -0.13 10.00
C VAL A 25 -2.53 0.87 10.51
N GLN A 26 -3.82 0.53 10.42
CA GLN A 26 -4.91 1.39 10.91
C GLN A 26 -4.77 1.70 12.41
N ALA A 27 -4.23 0.75 13.19
CA ALA A 27 -4.01 0.91 14.61
C ALA A 27 -2.88 1.89 14.98
N VAL A 28 -1.91 2.14 14.08
CA VAL A 28 -0.73 2.98 14.37
C VAL A 28 -0.75 4.33 13.66
N LEU A 29 -1.52 4.46 12.58
CA LEU A 29 -1.60 5.68 11.78
C LEU A 29 -2.86 6.50 12.11
N ASN A 30 -2.72 7.82 12.10
CA ASN A 30 -3.87 8.71 12.10
C ASN A 30 -4.57 8.74 10.73
N ARG A 31 -5.78 9.30 10.66
CA ARG A 31 -6.59 9.32 9.43
C ARG A 31 -5.87 9.92 8.21
N ARG A 32 -5.09 10.98 8.38
CA ARG A 32 -4.35 11.61 7.27
C ARG A 32 -3.26 10.68 6.73
N GLN A 33 -2.51 10.07 7.62
CA GLN A 33 -1.47 9.09 7.27
C GLN A 33 -2.05 7.83 6.65
N GLN A 34 -3.25 7.41 7.07
CA GLN A 34 -3.93 6.26 6.48
C GLN A 34 -4.31 6.52 5.01
N VAL A 35 -4.81 7.73 4.68
CA VAL A 35 -5.13 8.10 3.29
C VAL A 35 -3.86 8.09 2.44
N ASP A 36 -2.82 8.78 2.90
CA ASP A 36 -1.53 8.89 2.22
C ASP A 36 -0.88 7.51 2.01
N TYR A 37 -0.84 6.67 3.04
CA TYR A 37 -0.29 5.32 2.94
C TYR A 37 -1.10 4.41 2.01
N ALA A 38 -2.44 4.56 1.99
CA ALA A 38 -3.29 3.80 1.09
C ALA A 38 -3.09 4.17 -0.38
N GLU A 39 -2.81 5.45 -0.66
CA GLU A 39 -2.47 5.95 -2.00
C GLU A 39 -1.11 5.39 -2.45
N GLU A 40 -0.07 5.52 -1.63
CA GLU A 40 1.25 4.92 -1.89
C GLU A 40 1.16 3.42 -2.17
N ARG A 41 0.40 2.70 -1.31
CA ARG A 41 0.18 1.26 -1.47
C ARG A 41 -0.58 0.92 -2.74
N ARG A 42 -1.53 1.76 -3.15
CA ARG A 42 -2.31 1.56 -4.38
C ARG A 42 -1.39 1.65 -5.59
N ASP A 43 -0.60 2.70 -5.68
CA ASP A 43 0.27 2.97 -6.81
C ASP A 43 1.32 1.87 -6.95
N LEU A 44 1.94 1.49 -5.83
CA LEU A 44 2.94 0.42 -5.79
C LEU A 44 2.37 -0.95 -6.18
N LEU A 45 1.20 -1.33 -5.65
CA LEU A 45 0.57 -2.61 -5.98
C LEU A 45 0.12 -2.65 -7.45
N GLN A 46 -0.44 -1.55 -7.95
CA GLN A 46 -0.87 -1.44 -9.34
C GLN A 46 0.34 -1.53 -10.29
N TRP A 47 1.43 -0.86 -9.96
CA TRP A 47 2.69 -0.96 -10.71
C TRP A 47 3.25 -2.38 -10.67
N LEU A 48 3.30 -3.03 -9.51
CA LEU A 48 3.80 -4.40 -9.38
C LEU A 48 2.98 -5.41 -10.19
N ILE A 49 1.66 -5.24 -10.25
CA ILE A 49 0.74 -6.15 -10.96
C ILE A 49 0.76 -5.93 -12.46
N ASN A 50 0.99 -4.69 -12.91
CA ASN A 50 0.96 -4.36 -14.34
C ASN A 50 2.34 -4.41 -15.00
N LEU A 51 3.41 -4.07 -14.27
CA LEU A 51 4.73 -3.78 -14.86
C LEU A 51 5.93 -4.25 -14.04
N GLY A 52 5.77 -4.47 -12.73
CA GLY A 52 6.93 -4.54 -11.82
C GLY A 52 7.80 -5.79 -11.90
N LYS A 53 7.45 -6.80 -12.71
CA LYS A 53 8.26 -8.01 -12.91
C LYS A 53 9.31 -7.79 -13.99
N ASP A 54 8.91 -7.24 -15.12
CA ASP A 54 9.77 -6.87 -16.24
C ASP A 54 9.23 -5.56 -16.86
N PRO A 55 9.67 -4.41 -16.34
CA PRO A 55 9.19 -3.10 -16.80
C PRO A 55 9.47 -2.82 -18.28
N GLU A 56 10.60 -3.29 -18.79
CA GLU A 56 11.03 -3.08 -20.18
C GLU A 56 10.09 -3.78 -21.17
N HIS A 57 9.55 -4.95 -20.79
CA HIS A 57 8.62 -5.74 -21.60
C HIS A 57 7.15 -5.56 -21.19
N GLY A 58 6.86 -4.71 -20.20
CA GLY A 58 5.51 -4.46 -19.70
C GLY A 58 4.89 -5.67 -18.99
N GLU A 59 5.69 -6.51 -18.31
CA GLU A 59 5.18 -7.64 -17.55
C GLU A 59 5.09 -7.34 -16.06
N GLY A 60 3.92 -7.59 -15.47
CA GLY A 60 3.74 -7.54 -14.02
C GLY A 60 3.86 -8.90 -13.33
N TYR A 61 3.92 -8.86 -12.00
CA TYR A 61 3.84 -10.06 -11.17
C TYR A 61 2.40 -10.58 -11.06
N SER A 62 2.26 -11.89 -10.89
CA SER A 62 0.95 -12.46 -10.56
C SER A 62 0.45 -11.96 -9.20
N VAL A 63 -0.87 -11.78 -9.07
CA VAL A 63 -1.52 -11.40 -7.81
C VAL A 63 -1.16 -12.36 -6.67
N ASN A 64 -1.04 -13.67 -6.96
CA ASN A 64 -0.65 -14.69 -5.98
C ASN A 64 0.78 -14.48 -5.45
N THR A 65 1.68 -13.93 -6.28
CA THR A 65 3.04 -13.57 -5.86
C THR A 65 3.04 -12.30 -5.01
N ILE A 66 2.24 -11.30 -5.39
CA ILE A 66 2.20 -10.00 -4.72
C ILE A 66 1.48 -10.05 -3.37
N LYS A 67 0.39 -10.81 -3.25
CA LYS A 67 -0.39 -10.90 -2.01
C LYS A 67 0.45 -11.16 -0.76
N PRO A 68 1.26 -12.23 -0.65
CA PRO A 68 2.11 -12.45 0.53
C PRO A 68 3.23 -11.41 0.67
N ARG A 69 3.70 -10.79 -0.42
CA ARG A 69 4.73 -9.74 -0.36
C ARG A 69 4.17 -8.42 0.20
N SER A 70 2.94 -8.07 -0.15
CA SER A 70 2.26 -6.88 0.33
C SER A 70 2.17 -6.84 1.87
N TYR A 71 1.90 -7.97 2.52
CA TYR A 71 1.87 -8.06 3.99
C TYR A 71 3.27 -7.91 4.62
N ARG A 72 4.32 -8.36 3.92
CA ARG A 72 5.71 -8.17 4.39
C ARG A 72 6.13 -6.71 4.27
N MET A 73 5.72 -6.03 3.19
CA MET A 73 5.97 -4.60 3.00
C MET A 73 5.31 -3.79 4.11
N ASP A 74 4.04 -4.07 4.43
CA ASP A 74 3.34 -3.47 5.58
C ASP A 74 4.12 -3.64 6.90
N LYS A 75 4.64 -4.86 7.14
CA LYS A 75 5.43 -5.13 8.34
C LYS A 75 6.74 -4.33 8.36
N PHE A 76 7.37 -4.16 7.20
CA PHE A 76 8.59 -3.38 7.05
C PHE A 76 8.34 -1.88 7.29
N TYR A 77 7.33 -1.29 6.66
CA TYR A 77 6.93 0.10 6.90
C TYR A 77 6.65 0.37 8.39
N ARG A 78 5.86 -0.49 9.05
CA ARG A 78 5.61 -0.35 10.49
C ARG A 78 6.86 -0.49 11.34
N TRP A 79 7.82 -1.33 10.92
CA TRP A 79 9.11 -1.42 11.59
C TRP A 79 9.90 -0.12 11.43
N VAL A 80 9.98 0.45 10.22
CA VAL A 80 10.62 1.76 9.98
C VAL A 80 9.97 2.84 10.84
N TRP A 81 8.64 2.94 10.86
CA TRP A 81 7.96 3.98 11.64
C TRP A 81 8.22 3.86 13.13
N LYS A 82 8.36 2.64 13.63
CA LYS A 82 8.72 2.37 15.02
C LYS A 82 10.19 2.71 15.31
N GLU A 83 11.10 2.34 14.41
CA GLU A 83 12.55 2.51 14.60
C GLU A 83 12.95 3.99 14.57
N TYR A 84 12.34 4.78 13.68
CA TYR A 84 12.67 6.18 13.46
C TYR A 84 11.67 7.17 14.09
N ASP A 85 10.74 6.68 14.91
CA ASP A 85 9.71 7.46 15.59
C ASP A 85 8.97 8.45 14.66
N GLY A 86 8.53 7.96 13.51
CA GLY A 86 7.98 8.83 12.47
C GLY A 86 7.33 8.09 11.31
N TYR A 87 6.23 8.65 10.82
CA TYR A 87 5.59 8.16 9.60
C TYR A 87 6.33 8.65 8.35
N THR A 88 6.59 7.73 7.41
CA THR A 88 7.13 8.03 6.08
C THR A 88 6.70 6.98 5.06
N THR A 89 6.46 7.41 3.82
CA THR A 89 6.35 6.56 2.62
C THR A 89 7.65 6.54 1.82
N GLU A 90 8.52 7.52 2.03
CA GLU A 90 9.82 7.63 1.38
C GLU A 90 10.83 6.75 2.11
N ILE A 91 11.11 5.56 1.56
CA ILE A 91 12.16 4.67 2.05
C ILE A 91 13.31 4.66 1.05
N THR A 92 14.43 5.27 1.44
CA THR A 92 15.68 5.25 0.68
C THR A 92 16.68 4.28 1.32
N PRO A 93 17.56 3.62 0.53
CA PRO A 93 18.69 2.84 1.05
C PRO A 93 19.68 3.65 1.88
#